data_AF-A0A7V4HSS3-F1
#
_entry.id   AF-A0A7V4HSS3-F1
#
_cell.length_a   1.000
_cell.length_b   1.000
_cell.length_c   1.000
_cell.angle_alpha   90.00
_cell.angle_beta   90.00
_cell.angle_gamma   90.00
#
_symmetry.space_group_name_H-M   'P 1'
#
loop_
_entity.id
_entity.type
_entity.pdbx_description
1 polymer ?
#
loop_
_entity_poly.entity_id
_entity_poly.type
_entity_poly.pdbx_seq_one_letter_code
_entity_poly.pdbx_strand_id
1 'polypeptide(L)'
;MASRLVSQQTLVILVVAALVLVIALAAVLAFGAILGAMGDESGSAVLRWIGAGVGVVFAVDLVCLILALAVHAVERFDEPSDQP
;
A
#
# COMPACT_ATOMS: atom_id res chain seq x y z
N MET A 1 13.89 21.11 -18.61
CA MET A 1 13.60 19.81 -17.96
C MET A 1 12.70 20.11 -16.77
N ALA A 2 11.38 20.09 -16.96
CA ALA A 2 10.44 20.26 -15.86
C ALA A 2 10.60 19.06 -14.92
N SER A 3 11.15 19.28 -13.73
CA SER A 3 11.26 18.24 -12.72
C SER A 3 9.86 18.02 -12.19
N ARG A 4 9.23 16.89 -12.57
CA ARG A 4 7.91 16.55 -12.02
C ARG A 4 8.01 16.51 -10.50
N LEU A 5 7.04 17.11 -9.81
CA LEU A 5 7.02 17.17 -8.35
C LEU A 5 6.95 15.76 -7.75
N VAL A 6 6.30 14.83 -8.47
CA VAL A 6 6.29 13.41 -8.17
C VAL A 6 6.66 12.62 -9.42
N SER A 7 7.70 11.78 -9.31
CA SER A 7 8.08 10.87 -10.40
C SER A 7 7.00 9.82 -10.62
N GLN A 8 6.65 9.57 -11.88
CA GLN A 8 5.71 8.50 -12.26
C GLN A 8 6.15 7.14 -11.71
N GLN A 9 7.46 6.91 -11.57
CA GLN A 9 7.99 5.68 -10.96
C GLN A 9 7.57 5.54 -9.49
N THR A 10 7.52 6.63 -8.73
CA THR A 10 7.10 6.59 -7.32
C THR A 10 5.64 6.17 -7.19
N LEU A 11 4.76 6.70 -8.04
CA LEU A 11 3.35 6.29 -8.07
C LEU A 11 3.19 4.81 -8.39
N VAL A 12 3.90 4.32 -9.41
CA VAL A 12 3.87 2.90 -9.78
C VAL A 12 4.36 2.02 -8.63
N ILE A 13 5.45 2.40 -7.96
CA ILE A 13 5.99 1.66 -6.83
C ILE A 13 4.98 1.60 -5.68
N LEU A 14 4.35 2.73 -5.32
CA LEU A 14 3.35 2.78 -4.26
C LEU A 14 2.12 1.92 -4.60
N VAL A 15 1.63 1.95 -5.84
CA VAL A 15 0.51 1.09 -6.27
C VAL A 15 0.87 -0.38 -6.15
N VAL A 16 2.07 -0.76 -6.61
CA VAL A 16 2.54 -2.15 -6.53
C VAL A 16 2.73 -2.57 -5.07
N ALA A 17 3.30 -1.70 -4.23
CA ALA A 17 3.46 -1.94 -2.80
C ALA A 17 2.11 -2.17 -2.11
N ALA A 18 1.11 -1.34 -2.41
CA ALA A 18 -0.26 -1.51 -1.90
C ALA A 18 -0.84 -2.88 -2.26
N LEU A 19 -0.72 -3.30 -3.53
CA LEU A 19 -1.19 -4.61 -3.98
C LEU A 19 -0.48 -5.78 -3.28
N VAL A 20 0.84 -5.69 -3.16
CA VAL A 20 1.64 -6.70 -2.45
C VAL A 20 1.24 -6.76 -0.98
N LEU A 21 1.02 -5.62 -0.32
CA LEU A 21 0.59 -5.54 1.07
C LEU A 21 -0.80 -6.17 1.28
N VAL A 22 -1.74 -5.97 0.36
CA VAL A 22 -3.06 -6.64 0.41
C VAL A 22 -2.90 -8.16 0.38
N ILE A 23 -2.10 -8.67 -0.56
CA ILE A 23 -1.87 -10.12 -0.71
C ILE A 23 -1.17 -10.67 0.54
N ALA A 24 -0.14 -9.97 1.03
CA ALA A 24 0.60 -10.36 2.22
C ALA A 24 -0.31 -10.38 3.45
N LEU A 25 -1.15 -9.36 3.65
CA LEU A 25 -2.09 -9.29 4.75
C LEU A 25 -3.10 -10.44 4.70
N ALA A 26 -3.68 -10.71 3.53
CA ALA A 26 -4.60 -11.83 3.34
C ALA A 26 -3.93 -13.19 3.65
N ALA A 27 -2.69 -13.39 3.19
CA ALA A 27 -1.92 -14.58 3.48
C ALA A 27 -1.65 -14.74 4.99
N VAL A 28 -1.20 -13.69 5.67
CA VAL A 28 -0.94 -13.71 7.12
C VAL A 28 -2.19 -14.08 7.92
N LEU A 29 -3.34 -13.50 7.58
CA LEU A 29 -4.61 -13.81 8.24
C LEU A 29 -5.06 -15.25 7.95
N ALA A 30 -4.91 -15.71 6.71
CA ALA A 30 -5.24 -17.09 6.33
C ALA A 30 -4.37 -18.11 7.08
N PHE A 31 -3.06 -17.89 7.13
CA PHE A 31 -2.15 -18.75 7.90
C PHE A 31 -2.49 -18.74 9.39
N GLY A 32 -2.81 -17.58 9.96
CA GLY A 32 -3.21 -17.47 11.37
C GLY A 32 -4.47 -18.28 11.68
N ALA A 33 -5.44 -18.29 10.76
CA ALA A 33 -6.66 -19.08 10.88
C ALA A 33 -6.38 -20.60 10.76
N ILE A 34 -5.49 -21.00 9.85
CA ILE A 34 -5.09 -22.41 9.69
C ILE A 34 -4.39 -22.92 10.94
N LEU A 35 -3.45 -22.16 11.51
CA LEU A 35 -2.76 -22.52 12.75
C LEU A 35 -3.72 -22.67 13.92
N GLY A 36 -4.68 -21.74 14.05
CA GLY A 36 -5.74 -21.84 15.04
C GLY A 36 -6.59 -23.11 14.86
N ALA A 37 -6.93 -23.45 13.62
CA ALA A 37 -7.68 -24.67 13.30
C ALA A 37 -6.89 -25.96 13.60
N MET A 38 -5.56 -25.91 13.57
CA MET A 38 -4.68 -27.02 13.95
C MET A 38 -4.45 -27.13 15.47
N GLY A 39 -5.03 -26.23 16.27
CA GLY A 39 -4.83 -26.17 17.72
C GLY A 39 -3.55 -25.46 18.15
N ASP A 40 -2.82 -24.82 17.22
CA ASP A 40 -1.70 -23.94 17.56
C ASP A 40 -2.18 -22.51 17.82
N GLU A 41 -2.71 -22.30 19.03
CA GLU A 41 -3.15 -20.99 19.48
C GLU A 41 -2.00 -19.98 19.57
N SER A 42 -0.78 -20.46 19.87
CA SER A 42 0.40 -19.61 20.01
C SER A 42 0.83 -19.02 18.68
N GLY A 43 0.94 -19.86 17.64
CA GLY A 43 1.23 -19.43 16.28
C GLY A 43 0.14 -18.51 15.71
N SER A 44 -1.13 -18.84 15.97
CA SER A 44 -2.26 -17.99 15.57
C SER A 44 -2.23 -16.60 16.20
N ALA A 45 -1.93 -16.52 17.51
CA ALA A 45 -1.83 -15.26 18.22
C ALA A 45 -0.69 -14.36 17.69
N VAL A 46 0.47 -14.95 17.40
CA VAL A 46 1.62 -14.23 16.82
C VAL A 46 1.26 -13.69 15.44
N LEU A 47 0.64 -14.50 14.57
CA LEU A 47 0.22 -14.04 13.23
C LEU A 47 -0.85 -12.95 13.29
N ARG A 48 -1.68 -12.92 14.32
CA ARG A 48 -2.64 -11.82 14.52
C ARG A 48 -1.93 -10.49 14.78
N TRP A 49 -0.87 -10.48 15.58
CA TRP A 49 -0.05 -9.29 15.82
C TRP A 49 0.76 -8.88 14.60
N ILE A 50 1.33 -9.85 13.87
CA ILE A 50 2.01 -9.58 12.59
C ILE A 50 1.01 -8.97 11.60
N GLY A 51 -0.18 -9.54 11.48
CA GLY A 51 -1.26 -9.04 10.62
C GLY A 51 -1.66 -7.60 10.99
N ALA A 52 -1.75 -7.29 12.29
CA ALA A 52 -1.99 -5.92 12.74
C ALA A 52 -0.86 -4.97 12.32
N GLY A 53 0.41 -5.38 12.47
CA GLY A 53 1.57 -4.60 12.03
C GLY A 53 1.58 -4.36 10.51
N VAL A 54 1.34 -5.40 9.71
CA VAL A 54 1.20 -5.29 8.25
C VAL A 54 0.03 -4.37 7.88
N GLY A 55 -1.09 -4.44 8.61
CA GLY A 55 -2.23 -3.55 8.43
C GLY A 55 -1.88 -2.07 8.68
N VAL A 56 -1.06 -1.77 9.70
CA VAL A 56 -0.56 -0.41 9.95
C VAL A 56 0.32 0.06 8.79
N VAL A 57 1.27 -0.77 8.33
CA VAL A 57 2.12 -0.44 7.18
C VAL A 57 1.28 -0.17 5.93
N PHE A 58 0.25 -0.99 5.70
CA PHE A 58 -0.71 -0.80 4.60
C PHE A 58 -1.48 0.53 4.71
N ALA A 59 -1.92 0.91 5.91
CA ALA A 59 -2.59 2.19 6.10
C ALA A 59 -1.65 3.37 5.79
N VAL A 60 -0.39 3.32 6.22
CA VAL A 60 0.61 4.35 5.90
C VAL A 60 0.89 4.42 4.41
N ASP A 61 1.05 3.26 3.75
CA ASP A 61 1.26 3.18 2.30
C ASP A 61 0.09 3.80 1.51
N LEU A 62 -1.15 3.52 1.89
CA LEU A 62 -2.33 4.15 1.29
C LEU A 62 -2.36 5.66 1.48
N VAL A 63 -2.00 6.17 2.66
CA VAL A 63 -1.92 7.62 2.89
C VAL A 63 -0.87 8.25 1.98
N CYS A 64 0.31 7.64 1.86
CA CYS A 64 1.36 8.08 0.96
C CYS A 64 0.90 8.06 -0.51
N LEU A 65 0.22 6.99 -0.93
CA LEU A 65 -0.36 6.85 -2.27
C LEU A 65 -1.36 7.98 -2.56
N ILE A 66 -2.28 8.26 -1.63
CA ILE A 66 -3.29 9.32 -1.78
C ILE A 66 -2.62 10.69 -1.91
N LEU A 67 -1.63 10.99 -1.06
CA LEU A 67 -0.88 12.25 -1.14
C LEU A 67 -0.12 12.37 -2.46
N ALA A 68 0.55 11.32 -2.91
CA ALA A 68 1.27 11.31 -4.18
C ALA A 68 0.32 11.52 -5.37
N LEU A 69 -0.85 10.87 -5.35
CA LEU A 69 -1.90 11.05 -6.36
C LEU A 69 -2.46 12.48 -6.36
N ALA A 70 -2.67 13.06 -5.18
CA ALA A 70 -3.15 14.43 -5.05
C ALA A 70 -2.16 15.44 -5.64
N VAL A 71 -0.86 15.32 -5.31
CA VAL A 71 0.19 16.18 -5.87
C VAL A 71 0.27 16.01 -7.39
N HIS A 72 0.24 14.77 -7.88
CA HIS A 72 0.27 14.49 -9.31
C HIS A 72 -0.96 15.06 -10.06
N ALA A 73 -2.13 15.03 -9.43
CA ALA A 73 -3.34 15.64 -9.99
C ALA A 73 -3.21 17.15 -10.12
N VAL A 74 -2.71 17.84 -9.07
CA VAL A 74 -2.47 19.30 -9.10
C VAL A 74 -1.47 19.67 -10.19
N GLU A 75 -0.36 18.94 -10.30
CA GLU A 75 0.65 19.18 -11.34
C GLU A 75 0.07 19.09 -12.76
N ARG A 76 -0.85 18.15 -13.00
CA ARG A 76 -1.53 18.00 -14.30
C ARG A 76 -2.50 19.14 -14.60
N PHE A 77 -3.08 19.79 -13.60
CA PHE A 77 -3.95 20.96 -13.79
C PHE A 77 -3.17 22.23 -14.13
N ASP A 78 -1.94 22.37 -13.63
CA ASP A 78 -1.07 23.52 -13.91
C ASP A 78 -0.36 23.45 -15.28
N GLU A 79 -0.41 22.30 -15.98
CA GLU A 79 0.16 22.14 -17.32
C GLU A 79 -0.69 22.94 -18.33
N PRO A 80 -0.18 24.06 -18.91
CA PRO A 80 -0.96 24.88 -19.82
C PRO A 80 -1.37 24.05 -21.03
N SER A 81 -2.67 24.02 -21.32
CA SER A 81 -3.23 23.35 -22.48
C SER A 81 -2.86 24.10 -23.77
N ASP A 82 -1.59 24.06 -24.16
CA ASP A 82 -1.17 24.47 -25.50
C ASP A 82 -1.63 23.38 -26.47
N GLN A 83 -2.87 23.53 -26.93
CA GLN A 83 -3.35 22.91 -28.15
C GLN A 83 -3.30 23.97 -29.27
N PRO A 84 -2.74 23.65 -30.45
CA PRO A 84 -2.98 24.43 -31.66
C PRO A 84 -4.43 24.32 -32.14
#